data_AF-A0A2V9CTR1-F1
#
_entry.id   AF-A0A2V9CTR1-F1
#
_cell.length_a   1.000
_cell.length_b   1.000
_cell.length_c   1.000
_cell.angle_alpha   90.00
_cell.angle_beta   90.00
_cell.angle_gamma   90.00
#
_symmetry.space_group_name_H-M   'P 1'
#
loop_
_entity.id
_entity.type
_entity.pdbx_description
1 polymer ?
#
loop_
_entity_poly.entity_id
_entity_poly.type
_entity_poly.pdbx_seq_one_letter_code
_entity_poly.pdbx_strand_id
1 'polypeptide(L)'
;ELAGFGELAPAQQDEKLKQIENSVFFTLLRRNTVEGMFCDPIHGGNVDMVGWQLIGFPGPRMSNVNDIDKHNGEAFRPKLVSLSQVVPEPVRPSEEQTQSEPKRKKTNA
;
A
#
# COMPACT_ATOMS: atom_id res chain seq x y z
N GLU A 1 7.77 -27.48 -10.11
CA GLU A 1 6.30 -27.60 -10.24
C GLU A 1 5.70 -26.97 -11.52
N LEU A 2 6.47 -26.20 -12.30
CA LEU A 2 6.03 -25.62 -13.59
C LEU A 2 6.95 -25.97 -14.78
N ALA A 3 7.89 -26.91 -14.61
CA ALA A 3 8.79 -27.30 -15.68
C ALA A 3 7.98 -27.86 -16.86
N GLY A 4 8.25 -27.38 -18.08
CA GLY A 4 7.51 -27.78 -19.29
C GLY A 4 6.11 -27.21 -19.41
N PHE A 5 5.72 -26.20 -18.62
CA PHE A 5 4.37 -25.60 -18.69
C PHE A 5 3.99 -25.14 -20.11
N GLY A 6 4.94 -24.54 -20.85
CA GLY A 6 4.72 -24.07 -22.22
C GLY A 6 4.53 -25.19 -23.25
N GLU A 7 4.82 -26.45 -22.91
CA GLU A 7 4.66 -27.61 -23.79
C GLU A 7 3.31 -28.31 -23.60
N LEU A 8 2.54 -27.93 -22.56
CA LEU A 8 1.23 -28.49 -22.28
C LEU A 8 0.15 -27.92 -23.20
N ALA A 9 -0.89 -28.70 -23.47
CA ALA A 9 -2.08 -28.19 -24.16
C ALA A 9 -2.75 -27.08 -23.32
N PRO A 10 -3.45 -26.10 -23.93
CA PRO A 10 -4.02 -24.97 -23.20
C PRO A 10 -4.92 -25.37 -22.01
N ALA A 11 -5.75 -26.39 -22.16
CA ALA A 11 -6.60 -26.87 -21.06
C ALA A 11 -5.79 -27.44 -19.87
N GLN A 12 -4.64 -28.06 -20.14
CA GLN A 12 -3.74 -28.59 -19.11
C GLN A 12 -2.94 -27.47 -18.43
N GLN A 13 -2.62 -26.40 -19.17
CA GLN A 13 -2.05 -25.18 -18.60
C GLN A 13 -3.02 -24.55 -17.59
N ASP A 14 -4.30 -24.39 -17.95
CA ASP A 14 -5.32 -23.85 -17.06
C ASP A 14 -5.50 -24.71 -15.79
N GLU A 15 -5.49 -26.03 -15.94
CA GLU A 15 -5.56 -26.95 -14.80
C GLU A 15 -4.37 -26.78 -13.85
N LYS A 16 -3.16 -26.61 -14.40
CA LYS A 16 -1.96 -26.34 -13.61
C LYS A 16 -2.03 -24.99 -12.89
N LEU A 17 -2.55 -23.95 -13.53
CA LEU A 17 -2.74 -22.64 -12.89
C LEU A 17 -3.73 -22.74 -11.72
N LYS A 18 -4.87 -23.41 -11.91
CA LYS A 18 -5.87 -23.65 -10.85
C LYS A 18 -5.30 -24.44 -9.66
N GLN A 19 -4.38 -25.37 -9.91
CA GLN A 19 -3.68 -26.10 -8.84
C GLN A 19 -2.80 -25.15 -8.00
N ILE A 20 -2.14 -24.19 -8.64
CA ILE A 20 -1.23 -23.23 -7.98
C ILE A 20 -2.01 -22.15 -7.23
N GLU A 21 -3.21 -21.78 -7.66
CA GLU A 21 -4.05 -20.75 -7.01
C GLU A 21 -4.27 -21.02 -5.51
N ASN A 22 -4.37 -22.29 -5.12
CA ASN A 22 -4.58 -22.69 -3.73
C ASN A 22 -3.27 -22.97 -2.97
N SER A 23 -2.12 -22.78 -3.60
CA SER A 23 -0.83 -22.93 -2.94
C SER A 23 -0.61 -21.82 -1.91
N VAL A 24 0.14 -22.14 -0.85
CA VAL A 24 0.51 -21.17 0.19
C VAL A 24 1.28 -20.00 -0.41
N PHE A 25 2.21 -20.28 -1.34
CA PHE A 25 2.99 -19.26 -2.02
C PHE A 25 2.10 -18.29 -2.80
N PHE A 26 1.21 -18.79 -3.66
CA PHE A 26 0.34 -17.92 -4.47
C PHE A 26 -0.63 -17.12 -3.59
N THR A 27 -1.17 -17.74 -2.54
CA THR A 27 -2.05 -17.06 -1.59
C THR A 27 -1.34 -15.87 -0.92
N LEU A 28 -0.10 -16.08 -0.45
CA LEU A 28 0.71 -15.02 0.15
C LEU A 28 1.07 -13.94 -0.88
N LEU A 29 1.51 -14.32 -2.07
CA LEU A 29 1.86 -13.40 -3.15
C LEU A 29 0.66 -12.51 -3.53
N ARG A 30 -0.51 -13.12 -3.75
CA ARG A 30 -1.75 -12.41 -4.08
C ARG A 30 -2.12 -11.44 -2.97
N ARG A 31 -2.06 -11.87 -1.71
CA ARG A 31 -2.36 -11.01 -0.56
C ARG A 31 -1.43 -9.80 -0.52
N ASN A 32 -0.12 -10.01 -0.59
CA ASN A 32 0.86 -8.93 -0.55
C ASN A 32 0.74 -7.99 -1.76
N THR A 33 0.33 -8.49 -2.93
CA THR A 33 0.06 -7.66 -4.12
C THR A 33 -1.12 -6.73 -3.89
N VAL A 34 -2.20 -7.23 -3.29
CA VAL A 34 -3.37 -6.41 -2.93
C VAL A 34 -2.98 -5.39 -1.84
N GLU A 35 -2.25 -5.82 -0.82
CA GLU A 35 -1.75 -4.93 0.24
C GLU A 35 -0.86 -3.81 -0.36
N GLY A 36 0.05 -4.14 -1.29
CA GLY A 36 0.87 -3.16 -1.99
C GLY A 36 0.10 -2.22 -2.92
N MET A 37 -1.03 -2.66 -3.48
CA MET A 37 -1.90 -1.80 -4.31
C MET A 37 -2.63 -0.73 -3.48
N PHE A 38 -2.92 -1.00 -2.21
CA PHE A 38 -3.71 -0.11 -1.36
C PHE A 38 -2.93 0.48 -0.16
N CYS A 39 -1.63 0.19 -0.05
CA CYS A 39 -0.78 0.79 0.98
C CYS A 39 -0.54 2.29 0.75
N ASP A 40 0.09 2.95 1.71
CA ASP A 40 0.59 4.31 1.50
C ASP A 40 1.75 4.27 0.47
N PRO A 41 1.76 5.18 -0.52
CA PRO A 41 2.82 5.24 -1.54
C PRO A 41 4.25 5.28 -0.98
N ILE A 42 4.42 5.73 0.26
CA ILE A 42 5.72 5.75 0.94
C ILE A 42 6.37 4.36 1.06
N HIS A 43 5.58 3.28 1.05
CA HIS A 43 6.10 1.90 1.09
C HIS A 43 6.51 1.38 -0.31
N GLY A 44 6.50 2.23 -1.35
CA GLY A 44 6.89 1.89 -2.71
C GLY A 44 5.79 1.21 -3.55
N GLY A 45 4.64 0.90 -2.95
CA GLY A 45 3.43 0.46 -3.65
C GLY A 45 2.52 1.64 -4.04
N ASN A 46 1.28 1.33 -4.46
CA ASN A 46 0.20 2.29 -4.72
C ASN A 46 0.66 3.60 -5.41
N VAL A 47 1.41 3.47 -6.50
CA VAL A 47 1.97 4.61 -7.24
C VAL A 47 0.85 5.58 -7.63
N ASP A 48 1.11 6.87 -7.45
CA ASP A 48 0.14 7.95 -7.68
C ASP A 48 -1.18 7.83 -6.90
N MET A 49 -1.20 7.01 -5.85
CA MET A 49 -2.37 6.74 -5.01
C MET A 49 -3.55 6.16 -5.82
N VAL A 50 -3.29 5.46 -6.94
CA VAL A 50 -4.34 4.93 -7.83
C VAL A 50 -5.30 3.98 -7.11
N GLY A 51 -4.79 3.14 -6.20
CA GLY A 51 -5.64 2.26 -5.40
C GLY A 51 -6.58 3.03 -4.49
N TRP A 52 -6.11 4.14 -3.92
CA TRP A 52 -6.94 5.02 -3.09
C TRP A 52 -7.99 5.75 -3.92
N GLN A 53 -7.62 6.22 -5.12
CA GLN A 53 -8.57 6.82 -6.07
C GLN A 53 -9.71 5.85 -6.42
N LEU A 54 -9.37 4.58 -6.65
CA LEU A 54 -10.35 3.54 -7.02
C LEU A 54 -11.41 3.32 -5.94
N ILE A 55 -11.01 3.32 -4.65
CA ILE A 55 -11.93 3.10 -3.52
C ILE A 55 -12.48 4.41 -2.93
N GLY A 56 -12.09 5.56 -3.47
CA GLY A 56 -12.47 6.88 -2.96
C GLY A 56 -11.85 7.22 -1.60
N PHE A 57 -10.74 6.59 -1.24
CA PHE A 57 -10.02 6.91 0.00
C PHE A 57 -9.17 8.17 -0.22
N PRO A 58 -9.35 9.24 0.57
CA PRO A 58 -8.61 10.48 0.36
C PRO A 58 -7.19 10.49 0.95
N GLY A 59 -6.76 9.37 1.54
CA GLY A 59 -5.53 9.30 2.32
C GLY A 59 -5.75 9.56 3.81
N PRO A 60 -4.71 9.38 4.64
CA PRO A 60 -4.78 9.50 6.08
C PRO A 60 -5.02 10.96 6.54
N ARG A 61 -5.87 11.11 7.55
CA ARG A 61 -6.30 12.38 8.14
C ARG A 61 -6.07 12.34 9.64
N MET A 62 -5.44 13.37 10.19
CA MET A 62 -5.14 13.45 11.64
C MET A 62 -6.36 13.89 12.44
N SER A 63 -7.22 14.71 11.84
CA SER A 63 -8.48 15.13 12.43
C SER A 63 -9.42 15.62 11.34
N ASN A 64 -10.71 15.31 11.48
CA ASN A 64 -11.76 15.86 10.61
C ASN A 64 -12.41 17.11 11.22
N VAL A 65 -12.06 17.49 12.46
CA VAL A 65 -12.74 18.55 13.24
C VAL A 65 -12.78 19.89 12.49
N ASN A 66 -11.69 20.25 11.81
CA ASN A 66 -11.59 21.52 11.08
C ASN A 66 -12.42 21.55 9.78
N ASP A 67 -12.89 20.40 9.31
CA ASP A 67 -13.61 20.25 8.06
C ASP A 67 -15.12 20.03 8.26
N ILE A 68 -15.57 19.75 9.49
CA ILE A 68 -16.99 19.50 9.81
C ILE A 68 -17.87 20.68 9.40
N ASP A 69 -17.50 21.89 9.81
CA ASP A 69 -18.30 23.11 9.57
C ASP A 69 -18.01 23.76 8.20
N LYS A 70 -16.97 23.29 7.49
CA LYS A 70 -16.56 23.88 6.21
C LYS A 70 -17.45 23.47 5.05
N HIS A 71 -18.00 22.27 5.10
CA HIS A 71 -18.63 21.67 3.92
C HIS A 71 -20.14 21.82 3.87
N ASN A 72 -20.84 22.31 4.91
CA ASN A 72 -22.25 22.78 4.90
C ASN A 72 -23.21 22.18 3.83
N GLY A 73 -23.22 20.85 3.67
CA GLY A 73 -24.08 20.14 2.70
C GLY A 73 -23.47 19.82 1.33
N GLU A 74 -22.26 20.28 1.02
CA GLU A 74 -21.49 19.89 -0.15
C GLU A 74 -20.78 18.54 0.04
N ALA A 75 -20.63 17.81 -1.07
CA ALA A 75 -19.93 16.53 -1.08
C ALA A 75 -18.43 16.74 -0.75
N PHE A 76 -18.01 16.18 0.37
CA PHE A 76 -16.62 16.17 0.82
C PHE A 76 -15.73 15.34 -0.14
N ARG A 77 -14.91 16.02 -0.94
CA ARG A 77 -13.99 15.42 -1.93
C ARG A 77 -12.60 16.05 -1.86
N PRO A 78 -11.83 15.76 -0.81
CA PRO A 78 -10.52 16.36 -0.65
C PRO A 78 -9.48 15.77 -1.62
N LYS A 79 -8.39 16.52 -1.81
CA LYS A 79 -7.23 16.04 -2.57
C LYS A 79 -6.59 14.85 -1.86
N LEU A 80 -6.21 13.83 -2.63
CA LEU A 80 -5.47 12.68 -2.11
C LEU A 80 -4.10 13.09 -1.58
N VAL A 81 -3.74 12.57 -0.41
CA VAL A 81 -2.47 12.88 0.27
C VAL A 81 -1.86 11.63 0.91
N SER A 82 -0.55 11.44 0.75
CA SER A 82 0.23 10.41 1.47
C SER A 82 0.63 10.92 2.87
N LEU A 83 0.93 10.02 3.80
CA LEU A 83 1.48 10.36 5.13
C LEU A 83 2.68 11.31 5.05
N SER A 84 3.54 11.11 4.05
CA SER A 84 4.72 11.96 3.81
C SER A 84 4.37 13.44 3.57
N GLN A 85 3.14 13.73 3.15
CA GLN A 85 2.66 15.08 2.85
C GLN A 85 1.86 15.69 4.00
N VAL A 86 1.33 14.85 4.90
CA VAL A 86 0.49 15.28 6.02
C VAL A 86 1.31 15.53 7.28
N VAL A 87 2.37 14.75 7.50
CA VAL A 87 3.20 14.84 8.69
C VAL A 87 4.33 15.87 8.47
N PRO A 88 4.58 16.77 9.43
CA PRO A 88 5.64 17.78 9.30
C PRO A 88 7.06 17.20 9.36
N GLU A 89 7.23 16.06 10.04
CA GLU A 89 8.50 15.34 10.12
C GLU A 89 8.63 14.34 8.96
N PRO A 90 9.82 14.20 8.35
CA PRO A 90 10.08 13.15 7.37
C PRO A 90 9.78 11.77 7.94
N VAL A 91 8.73 11.13 7.45
CA VAL A 91 8.37 9.76 7.81
C VAL A 91 9.28 8.81 7.03
N ARG A 92 9.88 7.83 7.72
CA ARG A 92 10.57 6.70 7.08
C ARG A 92 9.73 5.46 7.26
N PRO A 93 9.48 4.67 6.20
CA PRO A 93 8.84 3.37 6.32
C PRO A 93 9.55 2.48 7.34
N SER A 94 8.80 1.62 8.02
CA SER A 94 9.34 0.70 9.02
C SER A 94 10.36 -0.28 8.44
N GLU A 95 10.25 -0.59 7.16
CA GLU A 95 11.11 -1.50 6.40
C GLU A 95 12.53 -0.94 6.24
N GLU A 96 12.68 0.39 6.26
CA GLU A 96 13.97 1.08 6.16
C GLU A 96 14.61 1.35 7.53
N GLN A 97 13.90 1.07 8.62
CA GLN A 97 14.44 1.19 9.97
C GLN A 97 15.37 0.01 10.23
N THR A 98 16.64 0.15 9.81
CA THR A 98 17.68 -0.81 10.21
C THR A 98 17.75 -0.82 11.73
N GLN A 99 17.64 -2.01 12.34
CA GLN A 99 17.66 -2.21 13.79
C GLN A 99 19.06 -1.96 14.38
N SER A 100 19.62 -0.77 14.20
CA SER A 100 20.83 -0.32 14.90
C SER A 100 21.14 1.12 14.51
N GLU A 101 20.59 2.10 15.23
CA GLU A 101 21.35 3.29 15.55
C GLU A 101 20.69 4.01 16.75
N PRO A 102 21.38 4.14 17.90
CA PRO A 102 20.84 4.88 19.03
C PRO A 102 20.72 6.35 18.62
N LYS A 103 19.53 6.94 18.79
CA LYS A 103 19.28 8.37 18.55
C LYS A 103 20.32 9.18 19.31
N ARG A 104 21.31 9.76 18.62
CA ARG A 104 22.30 10.66 19.20
C ARG A 104 21.55 11.91 19.65
N LYS A 105 21.26 12.00 20.95
CA LYS A 105 20.69 13.21 21.57
C LYS A 105 21.65 14.36 21.25
N LYS A 106 21.22 15.33 20.45
CA LYS A 106 21.93 16.60 20.33
C LYS A 106 21.72 17.34 21.65
N THR A 107 22.64 17.16 22.58
CA THR A 107 22.86 18.08 23.70
C THR A 107 23.42 19.36 23.11
N ASN A 108 22.63 20.43 23.12
CA ASN A 108 23.14 21.78 22.91
C ASN A 108 23.82 22.22 24.22
N ALA A 109 25.09 22.60 24.11
CA ALA A 109 25.83 23.34 25.14
C ALA A 109 25.68 24.84 24.90
#